data_AF-A0A9D2CMU3-F1
#
_entry.id   AF-A0A9D2CMU3-F1
#
_cell.length_a   1.000
_cell.length_b   1.000
_cell.length_c   1.000
_cell.angle_alpha   90.00
_cell.angle_beta   90.00
_cell.angle_gamma   90.00
#
_symmetry.space_group_name_H-M   'P 1'
#
loop_
_entity.id
_entity.type
_entity.pdbx_description
1 polymer ?
#
loop_
_entity_poly.entity_id
_entity_poly.type
_entity_poly.pdbx_seq_one_letter_code
_entity_poly.pdbx_strand_id
1 'polypeptide(L)' 'MGFTIGKYIVGVAMILLGIYQIFNSHKYVREIQKDGNKTTSHFVGYAVWSSFAFGLIIIGIGMSIMSMK' A
#
# COMPACT_ATOMS: atom_id res chain seq x y z
N MET A 1 5.68 30.05 -3.50
CA MET A 1 6.78 29.08 -3.25
C MET A 1 6.38 27.95 -2.27
N GLY A 2 5.59 28.22 -1.21
CA GLY A 2 5.22 27.17 -0.22
C GLY A 2 4.34 26.01 -0.71
N PHE A 3 3.46 26.24 -1.69
CA PHE A 3 2.54 25.20 -2.19
C PHE A 3 3.25 24.06 -2.94
N THR A 4 4.36 24.37 -3.60
CA THR A 4 5.15 23.41 -4.38
C THR A 4 5.91 22.44 -3.48
N ILE A 5 6.51 22.92 -2.38
CA ILE A 5 7.15 22.08 -1.36
C ILE A 5 6.11 21.13 -0.73
N GLY A 6 4.90 21.61 -0.45
CA GLY A 6 3.82 20.80 0.13
C GLY A 6 3.43 19.60 -0.74
N LYS A 7 3.31 19.80 -2.06
CA LYS A 7 3.04 18.71 -3.02
C LYS A 7 4.09 17.59 -2.96
N TYR A 8 5.38 17.95 -2.88
CA TYR A 8 6.46 16.97 -2.81
C TYR A 8 6.45 16.19 -1.49
N ILE A 9 6.23 16.86 -0.37
CA ILE A 9 6.14 16.19 0.95
C ILE A 9 4.99 15.20 0.97
N VAL A 10 3.80 15.62 0.49
CA VAL A 10 2.62 14.75 0.43
C VAL A 10 2.84 13.58 -0.54
N GLY A 11 3.43 13.84 -1.71
CA GLY A 11 3.75 12.79 -2.69
C GLY A 11 4.71 11.73 -2.14
N VAL A 12 5.81 12.15 -1.50
CA VAL A 12 6.77 11.24 -0.87
C VAL A 12 6.12 10.46 0.27
N ALA A 13 5.32 11.11 1.12
CA ALA A 13 4.59 10.44 2.19
C ALA A 13 3.62 9.38 1.66
N MET A 14 2.88 9.67 0.59
CA MET A 14 1.98 8.71 -0.06
C MET A 14 2.76 7.51 -0.61
N ILE A 15 3.90 7.74 -1.29
CA ILE A 15 4.73 6.66 -1.82
C ILE A 15 5.22 5.75 -0.67
N LEU A 16 5.72 6.33 0.43
CA LEU A 16 6.16 5.58 1.60
C LEU A 16 5.02 4.76 2.23
N LEU A 17 3.82 5.34 2.33
CA LEU A 17 2.63 4.64 2.84
C LEU A 17 2.22 3.48 1.92
N GLY A 18 2.25 3.67 0.61
CA GLY A 18 1.95 2.60 -0.34
C GLY A 18 2.97 1.46 -0.30
N ILE A 19 4.26 1.77 -0.15
CA ILE A 19 5.33 0.77 0.08
C ILE A 19 5.06 0.02 1.39
N TYR A 20 4.74 0.73 2.47
CA TYR A 20 4.40 0.12 3.76
C TYR A 20 3.20 -0.83 3.65
N GLN A 21 2.14 -0.43 2.94
CA GLN A 21 0.96 -1.25 2.69
C GLN A 21 1.31 -2.56 1.98
N ILE A 22 2.20 -2.50 0.97
CA ILE A 22 2.69 -3.66 0.22
C ILE A 22 3.49 -4.61 1.13
N PHE A 23 4.42 -4.07 1.93
CA PHE A 23 5.20 -4.86 2.87
C PHE A 23 4.31 -5.56 3.90
N ASN A 24 3.31 -4.86 4.42
CA ASN A 24 2.41 -5.42 5.41
C ASN A 24 1.51 -6.51 4.80
N SER A 25 1.07 -6.33 3.55
CA SER A 25 0.33 -7.37 2.82
C SER A 25 1.18 -8.63 2.63
N HIS A 26 2.46 -8.50 2.26
CA HIS A 26 3.38 -9.63 2.13
C HIS A 26 3.68 -10.31 3.48
N LYS A 27 3.82 -9.52 4.55
CA LYS A 27 3.99 -10.07 5.91
C LYS A 27 2.76 -10.88 6.32
N TYR A 28 1.56 -10.34 6.05
CA TYR A 28 0.30 -11.01 6.37
C TYR A 28 0.14 -12.34 5.63
N VAL A 29 0.57 -12.43 4.36
CA VAL A 29 0.63 -13.72 3.63
C VAL A 29 1.53 -14.73 4.33
N ARG A 30 2.72 -14.31 4.77
CA ARG A 30 3.64 -15.21 5.47
C ARG A 30 3.10 -15.66 6.81
N GLU A 31 2.40 -14.79 7.53
CA GLU A 31 1.70 -15.15 8.78
C GLU A 31 0.59 -16.16 8.52
N ILE A 32 -0.23 -15.96 7.48
CA ILE A 32 -1.24 -16.94 7.06
C ILE A 32 -0.61 -18.26 6.61
N GLN A 33 0.53 -18.23 5.92
CA GLN A 33 1.20 -19.46 5.50
C GLN A 33 1.83 -20.23 6.67
N LYS A 34 2.22 -19.55 7.75
CA LYS A 34 2.81 -20.18 8.95
C LYS A 34 1.76 -20.64 9.94
N ASP A 35 0.77 -19.79 10.22
CA ASP A 35 -0.19 -19.96 11.32
C ASP A 35 -1.63 -20.12 10.82
N GLY A 36 -1.83 -20.21 9.51
CA GLY A 36 -3.15 -20.41 8.90
C GLY A 36 -3.75 -21.74 9.31
N ASN A 37 -4.94 -21.71 9.89
CA ASN A 37 -5.70 -22.90 10.25
C ASN A 37 -7.10 -22.86 9.59
N LYS A 38 -7.94 -23.86 9.86
CA LYS A 38 -9.34 -23.97 9.41
C LYS A 38 -10.22 -22.74 9.70
N THR A 39 -9.82 -21.84 10.61
CA THR A 39 -10.49 -20.56 10.87
C THR A 39 -10.06 -19.42 9.94
N THR A 40 -8.97 -19.57 9.19
CA THR A 40 -8.54 -18.58 8.20
C THR A 40 -9.45 -18.64 6.99
N SER A 41 -10.13 -17.53 6.71
CA SER A 41 -11.09 -17.45 5.61
C SER A 41 -10.45 -17.82 4.27
N HIS A 42 -11.13 -18.64 3.47
CA HIS A 42 -10.74 -18.89 2.07
C HIS A 42 -10.67 -17.59 1.23
N PHE A 43 -11.33 -16.52 1.68
CA PHE A 43 -11.29 -15.21 1.02
C PHE A 43 -10.03 -14.40 1.38
N VAL A 44 -9.18 -14.86 2.30
CA VAL A 44 -8.03 -14.09 2.78
C VAL A 44 -7.01 -13.80 1.66
N GLY A 45 -6.87 -14.71 0.69
CA GLY A 45 -6.03 -14.49 -0.49
C GLY A 45 -6.51 -13.32 -1.34
N TYR A 46 -7.82 -13.18 -1.52
CA TYR A 46 -8.42 -12.02 -2.22
C TYR A 46 -8.25 -10.73 -1.43
N ALA A 47 -8.34 -10.78 -0.10
CA ALA A 47 -8.13 -9.63 0.76
C ALA A 47 -6.67 -9.13 0.73
N VAL A 48 -5.70 -10.05 0.74
CA VAL A 48 -4.27 -9.76 0.53
C VAL A 48 -4.04 -9.13 -0.84
N TRP A 49 -4.58 -9.75 -1.90
CA TRP A 49 -4.40 -9.27 -3.27
C TRP A 49 -4.96 -7.86 -3.43
N SER A 50 -6.15 -7.63 -2.89
CA SER A 50 -6.77 -6.30 -2.86
C SER A 50 -5.93 -5.30 -2.07
N SER A 51 -5.36 -5.70 -0.93
CA SER A 51 -4.47 -4.84 -0.12
C SER A 51 -3.17 -4.49 -0.85
N PHE A 52 -2.62 -5.43 -1.62
CA PHE A 52 -1.44 -5.18 -2.47
C PHE A 52 -1.77 -4.21 -3.61
N ALA A 53 -2.89 -4.43 -4.31
CA ALA A 53 -3.37 -3.52 -5.36
C ALA A 53 -3.65 -2.11 -4.80
N PHE A 54 -4.20 -2.02 -3.59
CA PHE A 54 -4.43 -0.75 -2.91
C PHE A 54 -3.12 -0.01 -2.62
N GLY A 55 -2.08 -0.72 -2.18
CA GLY A 55 -0.74 -0.14 -2.01
C GLY A 55 -0.17 0.44 -3.31
N LEU A 56 -0.32 -0.25 -4.44
CA LEU A 56 0.09 0.27 -5.76
C LEU A 56 -0.70 1.52 -6.17
N ILE A 57 -2.00 1.56 -5.90
CA ILE A 57 -2.85 2.74 -6.17
C ILE A 57 -2.35 3.93 -5.35
N ILE A 58 -2.04 3.74 -4.06
CA ILE A 58 -1.51 4.82 -3.20
C ILE A 58 -0.19 5.36 -3.77
N ILE A 59 0.71 4.49 -4.23
CA ILE A 59 1.97 4.93 -4.88
C ILE A 59 1.66 5.74 -6.14
N GLY A 60 0.73 5.27 -6.98
CA GLY A 60 0.28 5.98 -8.17
C GLY A 60 -0.30 7.37 -7.88
N ILE A 61 -1.09 7.50 -6.81
CA ILE A 61 -1.61 8.78 -6.33
C ILE A 61 -0.47 9.70 -5.90
N GLY A 62 0.50 9.18 -5.14
CA GLY A 62 1.69 9.95 -4.74
C GLY A 62 2.47 10.50 -5.94
N MET A 63 2.70 9.67 -6.96
CA MET A 63 3.36 10.10 -8.20
C MET A 63 2.53 11.14 -8.98
N SER A 64 1.21 10.97 -9.05
CA SER A 64 0.31 11.92 -9.71
C SER A 64 0.37 13.29 -9.04
N ILE A 65 0.31 13.35 -7.71
CA ILE A 65 0.40 14.60 -6.92
C ILE A 65 1.72 15.33 -7.19
N MET A 66 2.82 14.60 -7.34
CA MET A 66 4.14 15.19 -7.67
C MET A 66 4.21 15.71 -9.12
N SER A 67 3.48 15.08 -10.05
CA SER A 67 3.50 15.45 -11.47
C SER A 67 2.47 16.52 -11.86
N MET A 68 1.48 16.80 -11.01
CA MET A 68 0.49 17.86 -11.25
C MET A 68 1.17 19.24 -11.19
N LYS A 69 1.13 19.99 -12.30
CA LYS A 69 1.56 21.40 -12.35
C LYS A 69 0.82 22.24 -11.31
#